data_AF-A0A1G3ZAK9-F1
#
_entry.id   AF-A0A1G3ZAK9-F1
#
_cell.length_a   1.000
_cell.length_b   1.000
_cell.length_c   1.000
_cell.angle_alpha   90.00
_cell.angle_beta   90.00
_cell.angle_gamma   90.00
#
_symmetry.space_group_name_H-M   'P 1'
#
loop_
_entity.id
_entity.type
_entity.pdbx_description
1 polymer ?
#
loop_
_entity_poly.entity_id
_entity_poly.type
_entity_poly.pdbx_seq_one_letter_code
_entity_poly.pdbx_strand_id
1 'polypeptide(L)'
;MGNSSLIFIPGELFFTQSVALAEKLHAKELEAFLALTLESSSPFPLDQLYWGYWRDGAHVLLYAISQKKLFELVDSKALVGTHVLPSFFAPIVNDVDHAATQCVVFGKSLSMLYFEPLAKVPSKVFSFSTDQKIDEALLDLARQKAEAFFDLNSMFFEKRVWSIVQFAREKQHFTFTLANRHLVNGTETTIVNKVDEHILYQADIRPKSQLIAEKKAFGKNALLNKALGLSAVFLFLLLLGYAGLFAGKLFVQKQQLQFEAQAPRVKKIEAQDALVTKIDGIISENFRPFELLEVLNQDRPTTLYFLSSTLENNHRVEIVGVAQNINEVNAYRQRLLTSKDLSSAELDRVESAMGKVTFNLYVNFKK
;
A
#
# COMPACT_ATOMS: atom_id res chain seq x y z
N MET A 1 23.67 8.82 5.91
CA MET A 1 23.18 9.58 7.06
C MET A 1 24.24 10.62 7.38
N GLY A 2 23.98 11.90 7.15
CA GLY A 2 24.94 12.96 7.47
C GLY A 2 24.96 13.17 8.98
N ASN A 3 26.14 13.08 9.61
CA ASN A 3 26.33 13.55 10.98
C ASN A 3 26.04 15.04 10.99
N SER A 4 24.90 15.47 11.53
CA SER A 4 24.69 16.88 11.81
C SER A 4 25.54 17.23 13.02
N SER A 5 26.60 17.99 12.78
CA SER A 5 27.39 18.62 13.83
C SER A 5 26.63 19.81 14.42
N LEU A 6 26.97 20.17 15.65
CA LEU A 6 26.59 21.42 16.29
C LEU A 6 27.86 22.25 16.51
N ILE A 7 27.81 23.53 16.17
CA ILE A 7 28.83 24.52 16.50
C ILE A 7 28.18 25.57 17.41
N PHE A 8 28.85 25.85 18.52
CA PHE A 8 28.44 26.89 19.45
C PHE A 8 29.34 28.11 19.29
N ILE A 9 28.72 29.28 19.14
CA ILE A 9 29.40 30.56 19.03
C ILE A 9 29.36 31.27 20.38
N PRO A 10 30.46 31.88 20.85
CA PRO A 10 30.49 32.57 22.13
C PRO A 10 29.38 33.63 22.27
N GLY A 11 28.66 33.57 23.39
CA GLY A 11 27.45 34.34 23.65
C GLY A 11 27.68 35.85 23.68
N GLU A 12 28.86 36.29 24.09
CA GLU A 12 29.26 37.70 24.21
C GLU A 12 29.34 38.43 22.85
N LEU A 13 29.26 37.69 21.75
CA LEU A 13 29.29 38.24 20.39
C LEU A 13 27.90 38.54 19.85
N PHE A 14 26.86 38.13 20.56
CA PHE A 14 25.47 38.31 20.14
C PHE A 14 24.86 39.57 20.73
N PHE A 15 24.11 40.28 19.89
CA PHE A 15 23.04 41.14 20.33
C PHE A 15 21.83 40.27 20.69
N THR A 16 21.19 40.50 21.83
CA THR A 16 20.02 39.73 22.28
C THR A 16 18.89 40.66 22.68
N GLN A 17 17.65 40.25 22.41
CA GLN A 17 16.45 41.01 22.76
C GLN A 17 15.27 40.06 23.00
N SER A 18 14.51 40.28 24.07
CA SER A 18 13.24 39.58 24.28
C SER A 18 12.09 40.33 23.61
N VAL A 19 11.21 39.57 22.97
CA VAL A 19 10.05 40.06 22.22
C VAL A 19 8.83 39.26 22.68
N ALA A 20 7.78 39.98 23.08
CA ALA A 20 6.46 39.40 23.34
C ALA A 20 5.64 39.41 22.05
N LEU A 21 5.09 38.25 21.67
CA LEU A 21 4.24 38.09 20.50
C LEU A 21 2.79 38.39 20.85
N ALA A 22 2.09 39.06 19.94
CA ALA A 22 0.64 39.19 20.00
C ALA A 22 -0.04 37.83 19.74
N GLU A 23 -1.13 37.53 20.46
CA GLU A 23 -1.83 36.23 20.43
C GLU A 23 -2.33 35.79 19.04
N LYS A 24 -2.46 36.72 18.09
CA LYS A 24 -3.01 36.47 16.74
C LYS A 24 -1.96 36.33 15.63
N LEU A 25 -0.67 36.34 15.95
CA LEU A 25 0.37 36.28 14.92
C LEU A 25 0.43 34.89 14.28
N HIS A 26 0.18 34.83 12.97
CA HIS A 26 0.23 33.57 12.24
C HIS A 26 1.68 33.06 12.15
N ALA A 27 1.88 31.73 12.24
CA ALA A 27 3.23 31.14 12.24
C ALA A 27 4.07 31.50 10.99
N LYS A 28 3.41 31.79 9.86
CA LYS A 28 4.07 32.23 8.61
C LYS A 28 4.55 33.68 8.64
N GLU A 29 3.94 34.52 9.48
CA GLU A 29 4.25 35.95 9.60
C GLU A 29 5.30 36.23 10.69
N LEU A 30 5.50 35.26 11.59
CA LEU A 30 6.44 35.35 12.71
C LEU A 30 7.84 35.79 12.27
N GLU A 31 8.41 35.13 11.26
CA GLU A 31 9.80 35.40 10.85
C GLU A 31 9.94 36.82 10.27
N ALA A 32 8.95 37.29 9.51
CA ALA A 32 8.92 38.65 8.98
C ALA A 32 8.78 39.69 10.12
N PHE A 33 7.91 39.42 11.10
CA PHE A 33 7.75 40.28 12.28
C PHE A 33 9.04 40.38 13.10
N LEU A 34 9.72 39.25 13.34
CA LEU A 34 10.99 39.22 14.08
C LEU A 34 12.11 39.93 13.31
N ALA A 35 12.16 39.79 11.98
CA ALA A 35 13.11 40.50 11.13
C ALA A 35 12.92 42.02 11.22
N LEU A 36 11.68 42.51 11.14
CA LEU A 36 11.36 43.94 11.31
C LEU A 36 11.72 44.44 12.72
N THR A 37 11.45 43.61 13.74
CA THR A 37 11.82 43.94 15.12
C THR A 37 13.33 44.09 15.24
N LEU A 38 14.10 43.14 14.70
CA LEU A 38 15.56 43.19 14.69
C LEU A 38 16.08 44.40 13.93
N GLU A 39 15.52 44.71 12.76
CA GLU A 39 15.91 45.85 11.93
C GLU A 39 15.72 47.18 12.68
N SER A 40 14.68 47.28 13.51
CA SER A 40 14.40 48.48 14.30
C SER A 40 15.29 48.67 15.52
N SER A 41 15.83 47.59 16.10
CA SER A 41 16.53 47.59 17.39
C SER A 41 18.02 47.27 17.31
N SER A 42 18.45 46.63 16.23
CA SER A 42 19.83 46.17 16.06
C SER A 42 20.79 47.33 15.83
N PRO A 43 22.03 47.23 16.36
CA PRO A 43 23.10 48.20 16.07
C PRO A 43 23.65 48.10 14.64
N PHE A 44 23.33 47.03 13.90
CA PHE A 44 23.76 46.81 12.52
C PHE A 44 22.59 46.57 11.57
N PRO A 45 22.74 46.90 10.28
CA PRO A 45 21.80 46.53 9.23
C PRO A 45 21.55 45.02 9.16
N LEU A 46 20.30 44.63 8.86
CA LEU A 46 19.88 43.22 8.84
C LEU A 46 20.65 42.38 7.80
N ASP A 47 21.03 42.97 6.67
CA ASP A 47 21.81 42.35 5.61
C ASP A 47 23.26 42.02 6.02
N GLN A 48 23.74 42.59 7.13
CA GLN A 48 25.05 42.31 7.72
C GLN A 48 24.98 41.38 8.93
N LEU A 49 23.79 40.84 9.24
CA LEU A 49 23.53 40.01 10.40
C LEU A 49 23.15 38.59 10.02
N TYR A 50 23.53 37.70 10.92
CA TYR A 50 23.03 36.34 11.01
C TYR A 50 22.28 36.21 12.33
N TRP A 51 21.04 35.74 12.27
CA TRP A 51 20.14 35.80 13.40
C TRP A 51 19.28 34.55 13.50
N GLY A 52 18.92 34.25 14.74
CA GLY A 52 18.07 33.14 15.12
C GLY A 52 17.18 33.57 16.28
N TYR A 53 16.24 32.70 16.64
CA TYR A 53 15.38 32.97 17.76
C TYR A 53 15.02 31.69 18.50
N TRP A 54 14.82 31.83 19.81
CA TRP A 54 14.29 30.78 20.66
C TRP A 54 12.92 31.21 21.16
N ARG A 55 11.90 30.37 20.96
CA ARG A 55 10.50 30.67 21.26
C ARG A 55 9.88 29.65 22.20
N ASP A 56 9.07 30.14 23.13
CA ASP A 56 8.08 29.36 23.89
C ASP A 56 6.78 30.16 24.03
N GLY A 57 5.69 29.63 23.49
CA GLY A 57 4.39 30.32 23.47
C GLY A 57 4.46 31.72 22.83
N ALA A 58 4.21 32.75 23.63
CA ALA A 58 4.25 34.15 23.24
C ALA A 58 5.61 34.84 23.51
N HIS A 59 6.57 34.16 24.15
CA HIS A 59 7.87 34.72 24.48
C HIS A 59 8.92 34.29 23.47
N VAL A 60 9.67 35.25 22.94
CA VAL A 60 10.75 35.01 21.99
C VAL A 60 12.02 35.69 22.48
N LEU A 61 13.12 34.95 22.55
CA LEU A 61 14.46 35.52 22.62
C LEU A 61 15.03 35.58 21.21
N LEU A 62 15.22 36.79 20.72
CA LEU A 62 15.85 37.08 19.44
C LEU A 62 17.34 37.35 19.66
N TYR A 63 18.18 36.83 18.77
CA TYR A 63 19.62 37.09 18.84
C TYR A 63 20.26 37.17 17.46
N ALA A 64 21.29 38.01 17.36
CA ALA A 64 21.99 38.29 16.11
C ALA A 64 23.49 38.48 16.32
N ILE A 65 24.27 38.04 15.34
CA ILE A 65 25.72 38.25 15.25
C ILE A 65 26.05 38.85 13.89
N SER A 66 27.06 39.73 13.84
CA SER A 66 27.56 40.25 12.56
C SER A 66 28.19 39.14 11.72
N GLN A 67 27.93 39.13 10.43
CA GLN A 67 28.51 38.15 9.49
C GLN A 67 30.04 38.12 9.57
N LYS A 68 30.67 39.30 9.66
CA LYS A 68 32.12 39.45 9.80
C LYS A 68 32.67 38.64 10.99
N LYS A 69 32.12 38.86 12.20
CA LYS A 69 32.53 38.13 13.41
C LYS A 69 32.30 36.62 13.30
N LEU A 70 31.22 36.17 12.65
CA LEU A 70 30.98 34.74 12.48
C LEU A 70 32.08 34.10 11.61
N PHE A 71 32.42 34.73 10.48
CA PHE A 71 33.43 34.20 9.56
C PHE A 71 34.87 34.33 10.08
N GLU A 72 35.12 35.20 11.05
CA GLU A 72 36.39 35.23 11.81
C GLU A 72 36.55 33.98 12.70
N LEU A 73 35.45 33.35 13.12
CA LEU A 73 35.45 32.21 14.05
C LEU A 73 35.26 30.86 13.38
N VAL A 74 34.46 30.81 12.31
CA VAL A 74 34.06 29.56 11.67
C VAL A 74 34.28 29.64 10.17
N ASP A 75 35.05 28.69 9.64
CA ASP A 75 35.20 28.55 8.19
C ASP A 75 33.84 28.25 7.54
N SER A 76 33.55 28.99 6.47
CA SER A 76 32.41 28.77 5.57
C SER A 76 32.14 27.30 5.24
N LYS A 77 33.18 26.48 5.06
CA LYS A 77 33.04 25.05 4.75
C LYS A 77 32.49 24.24 5.94
N ALA A 78 32.81 24.63 7.17
CA ALA A 78 32.32 23.97 8.38
C ALA A 78 30.83 24.24 8.66
N LEU A 79 30.27 25.29 8.06
CA LEU A 79 28.85 25.64 8.16
C LEU A 79 27.93 24.70 7.38
N VAL A 80 28.45 23.95 6.41
CA VAL A 80 27.64 23.06 5.56
C VAL A 80 27.21 21.82 6.36
N GLY A 81 25.89 21.59 6.48
CA GLY A 81 25.36 20.43 7.20
C GLY A 81 25.51 20.48 8.74
N THR A 82 25.90 21.62 9.29
CA THR A 82 26.15 21.85 10.72
C THR A 82 25.21 22.91 11.26
N HIS A 83 24.57 22.67 12.41
CA HIS A 83 23.77 23.69 13.08
C HIS A 83 24.66 24.65 13.87
N VAL A 84 24.40 25.95 13.75
CA VAL A 84 25.18 26.98 14.46
C VAL A 84 24.29 27.69 15.46
N LEU A 85 24.66 27.60 16.73
CA LEU A 85 23.87 28.10 17.84
C LEU A 85 24.71 29.02 18.74
N PRO A 86 24.10 29.95 19.47
CA PRO A 86 24.80 30.65 20.55
C PRO A 86 25.19 29.68 21.67
N SER A 87 26.31 29.95 22.35
CA SER A 87 26.80 29.13 23.47
C SER A 87 25.85 29.10 24.67
N PHE A 88 25.02 30.13 24.80
CA PHE A 88 23.97 30.21 25.80
C PHE A 88 22.71 29.43 25.44
N PHE A 89 22.63 28.86 24.22
CA PHE A 89 21.54 27.95 23.85
C PHE A 89 21.73 26.63 24.60
N ALA A 90 21.14 26.57 25.78
CA ALA A 90 20.97 25.35 26.54
C ALA A 90 19.47 25.20 26.79
N PRO A 91 18.83 24.08 26.38
CA PRO A 91 17.39 23.88 26.54
C PRO A 91 17.05 23.59 28.01
N ILE A 92 17.37 24.53 28.90
CA ILE A 92 17.09 24.48 30.32
C ILE A 92 15.74 25.16 30.53
N VAL A 93 14.92 24.58 31.40
CA VAL A 93 13.61 25.13 31.75
C VAL A 93 13.69 25.69 33.16
N ASN A 94 13.12 26.88 33.37
CA ASN A 94 12.81 27.34 34.72
C ASN A 94 11.45 26.75 35.12
N ASP A 95 11.48 25.60 35.79
CA ASP A 95 10.27 24.94 36.32
C ASP A 95 9.81 25.55 37.68
N VAL A 96 10.29 26.75 38.01
CA VAL A 96 10.06 27.38 39.30
C VAL A 96 9.13 28.59 39.17
N ASP A 97 8.21 28.74 40.13
CA ASP A 97 7.18 29.79 40.18
C ASP A 97 7.72 31.20 40.51
N HIS A 98 9.03 31.42 40.37
CA HIS A 98 9.63 32.74 40.57
C HIS A 98 10.70 33.03 39.52
N ALA A 99 10.98 34.32 39.35
CA ALA A 99 12.00 34.78 38.44
C ALA A 99 13.38 34.34 38.93
N ALA A 100 14.15 33.70 38.05
CA ALA A 100 15.40 33.07 38.41
C ALA A 100 16.49 33.37 37.38
N THR A 101 17.71 33.58 37.86
CA THR A 101 18.88 33.68 37.00
C THR A 101 19.62 32.34 37.02
N GLN A 102 19.87 31.79 35.85
CA GLN A 102 20.61 30.56 35.65
C GLN A 102 21.91 30.84 34.91
N CYS A 103 22.97 30.10 35.23
CA CYS A 103 24.29 30.29 34.65
C CYS A 103 24.62 29.16 33.68
N VAL A 104 25.05 29.48 32.46
CA VAL A 104 25.48 28.52 31.43
C VAL A 104 26.94 28.79 31.06
N VAL A 105 27.74 27.72 31.04
CA VAL A 105 29.15 27.76 30.64
C VAL A 105 29.37 26.88 29.42
N PHE A 106 30.05 27.45 28.42
CA PHE A 106 30.54 26.71 27.27
C PHE A 106 31.92 27.23 26.85
N GLY A 107 32.94 26.38 26.96
CA GLY A 107 34.33 26.79 26.74
C GLY A 107 34.72 27.93 27.67
N LYS A 108 35.07 29.08 27.10
CA LYS A 108 35.44 30.32 27.81
C LYS A 108 34.28 31.31 27.99
N SER A 109 33.11 31.01 27.39
CA SER A 109 31.95 31.89 27.40
C SER A 109 31.07 31.56 28.62
N LEU A 110 30.88 32.55 29.48
CA LEU A 110 29.96 32.51 30.63
C LEU A 110 28.72 33.32 30.30
N SER A 111 27.54 32.72 30.43
CA SER A 111 26.27 33.38 30.12
C SER A 111 25.30 33.31 31.29
N MET A 112 24.75 34.46 31.67
CA MET A 112 23.69 34.59 32.65
C MET A 112 22.36 34.72 31.91
N LEU A 113 21.47 33.76 32.17
CA LEU A 113 20.15 33.65 31.60
C LEU A 113 19.12 34.05 32.65
N TYR A 114 18.40 35.13 32.39
CA TYR A 114 17.30 35.55 33.26
C TYR A 114 15.98 34.98 32.74
N PHE A 115 15.27 34.25 33.60
CA PHE A 115 13.96 33.69 33.33
C PHE A 115 12.89 34.37 34.17
N GLU A 116 11.78 34.70 33.54
CA GLU A 116 10.54 35.05 34.23
C GLU A 116 9.92 33.80 34.89
N PRO A 117 8.97 33.96 35.84
CA PRO A 117 8.29 32.82 36.46
C PRO A 117 7.68 31.90 35.39
N LEU A 118 7.91 30.59 35.51
CA LEU A 118 7.40 29.56 34.59
C LEU A 118 7.79 29.72 33.12
N ALA A 119 8.79 30.55 32.80
CA ALA A 119 9.26 30.74 31.42
C ALA A 119 10.25 29.65 31.00
N LYS A 120 10.08 29.11 29.79
CA LYS A 120 11.04 28.16 29.19
C LYS A 120 12.12 28.82 28.32
N VAL A 121 11.98 30.12 28.07
CA VAL A 121 12.91 30.92 27.28
C VAL A 121 13.38 32.09 28.14
N PRO A 122 14.68 32.42 28.13
CA PRO A 122 15.16 33.53 28.93
C PRO A 122 14.70 34.88 28.35
N SER A 123 14.32 35.80 29.23
CA SER A 123 13.90 37.16 28.90
C SER A 123 15.09 38.12 28.74
N LYS A 124 16.21 37.84 29.39
CA LYS A 124 17.45 38.62 29.22
C LYS A 124 18.66 37.69 29.25
N VAL A 125 19.68 38.00 28.43
CA VAL A 125 20.93 37.24 28.33
C VAL A 125 22.12 38.17 28.43
N PHE A 126 23.04 37.86 29.33
CA PHE A 126 24.28 38.60 29.51
C PHE A 126 25.44 37.62 29.45
N SER A 127 26.32 37.81 28.48
CA SER A 127 27.43 36.90 28.22
C SER A 127 28.75 37.64 28.18
N PHE A 128 29.80 37.00 28.72
CA PHE A 128 31.16 37.52 28.63
C PHE A 128 32.18 36.37 28.59
N SER A 129 33.37 36.68 28.08
CA SER A 129 34.49 35.75 28.01
C SER A 129 35.31 35.78 29.29
N THR A 130 35.72 34.62 29.80
CA THR A 130 36.59 34.49 30.97
C THR A 130 37.56 33.32 30.84
N ASP A 131 38.83 33.56 31.18
CA ASP A 131 39.86 32.53 31.32
C ASP A 131 39.99 32.03 32.78
N GLN A 132 39.27 32.67 33.71
CA GLN A 132 39.31 32.31 35.12
C GLN A 132 38.54 31.01 35.35
N LYS A 133 38.99 30.23 36.35
CA LYS A 133 38.27 29.04 36.79
C LYS A 133 36.87 29.46 37.26
N ILE A 134 35.85 28.72 36.81
CA ILE A 134 34.48 28.93 37.26
C ILE A 134 34.37 28.53 38.74
N ASP A 135 34.30 29.52 39.62
CA ASP A 135 34.12 29.38 41.05
C ASP A 135 33.00 30.32 41.57
N GLU A 136 32.71 30.23 42.86
CA GLU A 136 31.67 31.02 43.51
C GLU A 136 31.92 32.53 43.38
N ALA A 137 33.16 32.97 43.54
CA ALA A 137 33.51 34.40 43.47
C ALA A 137 33.30 34.97 42.06
N LEU A 138 33.66 34.22 41.03
CA LEU A 138 33.42 34.63 39.64
C LEU A 138 31.92 34.68 39.33
N LEU A 139 31.13 33.73 39.82
CA LEU A 139 29.67 33.74 39.65
C LEU A 139 29.03 34.97 40.32
N ASP A 140 29.46 35.32 41.53
CA ASP A 140 28.94 36.49 42.24
C ASP A 140 29.30 37.80 41.50
N LEU A 141 30.52 37.91 40.97
CA LEU A 141 30.92 39.04 40.13
C LEU A 141 30.13 39.10 38.81
N ALA A 142 29.94 37.95 38.17
CA ALA A 142 29.16 37.82 36.94
C ALA A 142 27.71 38.23 37.17
N ARG A 143 27.14 37.82 38.31
CA ARG A 143 25.79 38.18 38.75
C ARG A 143 25.67 39.68 38.96
N GLN A 144 26.60 40.30 39.70
CA GLN A 144 26.60 41.74 39.93
C GLN A 144 26.67 42.54 38.61
N LYS A 145 27.51 42.10 37.67
CA LYS A 145 27.59 42.72 36.34
C LYS A 145 26.29 42.56 35.55
N ALA A 146 25.67 41.39 35.58
CA ALA A 146 24.40 41.14 34.91
C ALA A 146 23.26 41.95 35.56
N GLU A 147 23.17 41.98 36.89
CA GLU A 147 22.20 42.78 37.65
C GLU A 147 22.33 44.27 37.32
N ALA A 148 23.55 44.80 37.28
CA ALA A 148 23.81 46.17 36.89
C ALA A 148 23.47 46.44 35.41
N PHE A 149 23.75 45.50 34.51
CA PHE A 149 23.46 45.64 33.08
C PHE A 149 21.95 45.60 32.79
N PHE A 150 21.20 44.79 33.55
CA PHE A 150 19.77 44.59 33.36
C PHE A 150 18.89 45.50 34.21
N ASP A 151 19.47 46.27 35.13
CA ASP A 151 18.80 47.05 36.17
C ASP A 151 17.85 46.17 37.01
N LEU A 152 18.36 45.03 37.49
CA LEU A 152 17.58 44.05 38.26
C LEU A 152 17.91 44.16 39.75
N ASN A 153 16.87 44.26 40.58
CA ASN A 153 17.01 44.23 42.03
C ASN A 153 16.85 42.80 42.56
N SER A 154 17.96 42.21 43.01
CA SER A 154 18.03 41.06 43.94
C SER A 154 17.05 39.92 43.61
N MET A 155 17.33 39.22 42.51
CA MET A 155 16.56 38.05 42.07
C MET A 155 17.14 36.75 42.62
N PHE A 156 16.32 35.68 42.62
CA PHE A 156 16.77 34.38 43.05
C PHE A 156 17.86 33.87 42.10
N PHE A 157 19.01 33.55 42.68
CA PHE A 157 20.16 33.01 41.97
C PHE A 157 20.66 31.80 42.73
N GLU A 158 20.41 30.62 42.16
CA GLU A 158 21.04 29.40 42.65
C GLU A 158 22.49 29.38 42.12
N LYS A 159 23.48 29.12 42.98
CA LYS A 159 24.92 29.09 42.60
C LYS A 159 25.25 27.81 41.83
N ARG A 160 24.56 27.63 40.71
CA ARG A 160 24.62 26.47 39.83
C ARG A 160 25.06 26.86 38.46
N VAL A 161 25.87 25.99 37.88
CA VAL A 161 26.41 26.15 36.54
C VAL A 161 25.92 24.99 35.69
N TRP A 162 25.29 25.35 34.58
CA TRP A 162 24.92 24.43 33.53
C TRP A 162 26.01 24.37 32.46
N SER A 163 26.37 23.18 32.02
CA SER A 163 27.27 22.98 30.90
C SER A 163 26.74 21.91 29.95
N ILE A 164 26.95 22.11 28.65
CA ILE A 164 26.59 21.13 27.63
C ILE A 164 27.70 20.08 27.60
N VAL A 165 27.40 18.86 28.05
CA VAL A 165 28.36 17.75 28.10
C VAL A 165 28.38 17.02 26.77
N GLN A 166 27.20 16.74 26.22
CA GLN A 166 27.07 15.97 24.99
C GLN A 166 25.80 16.38 24.26
N PHE A 167 25.84 16.26 22.93
CA PHE A 167 24.65 16.30 22.09
C PHE A 167 24.65 15.10 21.15
N ALA A 168 23.46 14.61 20.81
CA ALA A 168 23.28 13.53 19.85
C ALA A 168 22.07 13.83 18.97
N ARG A 169 22.20 13.57 17.66
CA ARG A 169 21.06 13.60 16.74
C ARG A 169 20.39 12.24 16.71
N GLU A 170 19.13 12.21 17.11
CA GLU A 170 18.24 11.08 16.85
C GLU A 170 17.34 11.39 15.63
N LYS A 171 16.56 10.41 15.17
CA LYS A 171 15.83 10.51 13.89
C LYS A 171 15.03 11.81 13.70
N GLN A 172 14.36 12.30 14.75
CA GLN A 172 13.46 13.47 14.71
C GLN A 172 13.74 14.52 15.79
N HIS A 173 14.66 14.24 16.72
CA HIS A 173 14.96 15.12 17.86
C HIS A 173 16.47 15.16 18.09
N PHE A 174 16.92 16.25 18.71
CA PHE A 174 18.27 16.38 19.21
C PHE A 174 18.25 16.22 20.74
N THR A 175 19.08 15.32 21.23
CA THR A 175 19.22 15.05 22.66
C THR A 175 20.41 15.85 23.18
N PHE A 176 20.18 16.71 24.17
CA PHE A 176 21.20 17.50 24.87
C PHE A 176 21.38 16.95 26.29
N THR A 177 22.58 16.50 26.59
CA THR A 177 23.00 16.10 27.93
C THR A 177 23.64 17.29 28.62
N LEU A 178 22.98 17.82 29.64
CA LEU A 178 23.40 18.99 30.39
C LEU A 178 23.85 18.57 31.78
N ALA A 179 25.05 18.97 32.19
CA ALA A 179 25.50 18.85 33.57
C ALA A 179 25.14 20.11 34.33
N ASN A 180 24.62 19.93 35.53
CA ASN A 180 24.30 20.98 36.48
C ASN A 180 25.12 20.75 37.75
N ARG A 181 26.05 21.66 38.00
CA ARG A 181 26.95 21.62 39.15
C ARG A 181 26.62 22.73 40.14
N HIS A 182 26.32 22.36 41.37
CA HIS A 182 26.20 23.30 42.49
C HIS A 182 27.59 23.64 43.03
N LEU A 183 28.01 24.91 42.97
CA LEU A 183 29.38 25.28 43.29
C LEU A 183 29.68 25.26 44.79
N VAL A 184 28.68 25.44 45.66
CA VAL A 184 28.87 25.46 47.12
C VAL A 184 28.98 24.05 47.70
N ASN A 185 28.18 23.11 47.17
CA ASN A 185 28.07 21.75 47.72
C ASN A 185 28.80 20.71 46.87
N GLY A 186 29.31 21.10 45.70
CA GLY A 186 29.97 20.23 44.72
C GLY A 186 29.05 19.21 44.05
N THR A 187 27.73 19.26 44.31
CA THR A 187 26.77 18.28 43.80
C THR A 187 26.61 18.45 42.30
N GLU A 188 26.78 17.37 41.54
CA GLU A 188 26.63 17.35 40.08
C GLU A 188 25.47 16.45 39.69
N THR A 189 24.58 16.97 38.86
CA THR A 189 23.41 16.28 38.36
C THR A 189 23.38 16.41 36.85
N THR A 190 22.98 15.35 36.14
CA THR A 190 22.92 15.36 34.69
C THR A 190 21.47 15.23 34.27
N ILE A 191 21.01 16.13 33.41
CA ILE A 191 19.69 16.06 32.78
C ILE A 191 19.84 15.84 31.28
N VAL A 192 18.85 15.17 30.71
CA VAL A 192 18.81 14.87 29.28
C VAL A 192 17.54 15.48 28.70
N ASN A 193 17.70 16.53 27.89
CA ASN A 193 16.59 17.25 27.28
C ASN A 193 16.52 16.96 25.79
N LYS A 194 15.29 16.75 25.30
CA LYS A 194 15.01 16.50 23.89
C LYS A 194 14.48 17.78 23.26
N VAL A 195 15.08 18.17 22.15
CA VAL A 195 14.71 19.37 21.38
C VAL A 195 14.26 18.93 20.01
N ASP A 196 13.08 19.39 19.60
CA ASP A 196 12.56 19.14 18.26
C ASP A 196 13.44 19.79 17.19
N GLU A 197 13.59 19.11 16.07
CA GLU A 197 14.36 19.62 14.93
C GLU A 197 13.84 21.02 14.49
N HIS A 198 12.54 21.27 14.57
CA HIS A 198 11.96 22.57 14.26
C HIS A 198 12.51 23.71 15.12
N ILE A 199 12.62 23.51 16.44
CA ILE A 199 13.16 24.50 17.38
C ILE A 199 14.63 24.77 17.05
N LEU A 200 15.38 23.72 16.71
CA LEU A 200 16.79 23.86 16.34
C LEU A 200 16.98 24.69 15.07
N TYR A 201 16.14 24.51 14.05
CA TYR A 201 16.18 25.33 12.82
C TYR A 201 15.80 26.80 13.06
N GLN A 202 14.92 27.07 14.03
CA GLN A 202 14.59 28.44 14.42
C GLN A 202 15.76 29.10 15.15
N ALA A 203 16.40 28.31 16.02
CA ALA A 203 17.54 28.75 16.82
C ALA A 203 18.83 28.91 16.01
N ASP A 204 18.95 28.23 14.86
CA ASP A 204 20.10 28.29 13.96
C ASP A 204 20.25 29.70 13.34
N ILE A 205 21.45 30.25 13.46
CA ILE A 205 21.78 31.61 13.00
C ILE A 205 22.21 31.67 11.54
N ARG A 206 22.50 30.53 10.89
CA ARG A 206 22.97 30.47 9.50
C ARG A 206 22.03 31.18 8.53
N PRO A 207 22.52 31.60 7.34
CA PRO A 207 21.67 32.21 6.32
C PRO A 207 20.40 31.39 6.06
N LYS A 208 19.22 32.01 6.24
CA LYS A 208 17.94 31.34 6.11
C LYS A 208 17.74 30.71 4.72
N SER A 209 18.31 31.33 3.67
CA SER A 209 18.31 30.79 2.31
C SER A 209 18.99 29.40 2.20
N GLN A 210 20.10 29.19 2.92
CA GLN A 210 20.80 27.92 2.99
C GLN A 210 20.00 26.88 3.79
N LEU A 211 19.44 27.27 4.94
CA LEU A 211 18.60 26.39 5.76
C LEU A 211 17.37 25.89 5.00
N ILE A 212 16.71 26.77 4.25
CA ILE A 212 15.55 26.42 3.43
C ILE A 212 15.96 25.46 2.30
N ALA A 213 17.12 25.68 1.67
CA ALA A 213 17.64 24.80 0.63
C ALA A 213 17.99 23.41 1.18
N GLU A 214 18.66 23.33 2.32
CA GLU A 214 18.96 22.07 3.03
C GLU A 214 17.67 21.32 3.39
N LYS A 215 16.70 22.01 4.01
CA LYS A 215 15.40 21.42 4.37
C LYS A 215 14.64 20.89 3.15
N LYS A 216 14.67 21.60 2.03
CA LYS A 216 14.08 21.15 0.76
C LYS A 216 14.82 19.94 0.19
N ALA A 217 16.14 19.90 0.27
CA ALA A 217 16.94 18.75 -0.18
C ALA A 217 16.62 17.50 0.65
N PHE A 218 16.51 17.63 1.97
CA PHE A 218 16.09 16.53 2.85
C PHE A 218 14.67 16.03 2.54
N GLY A 219 13.72 16.95 2.31
CA GLY A 219 12.36 16.60 1.90
C GLY A 219 12.30 15.83 0.58
N LYS A 220 13.08 16.27 -0.42
CA LYS A 220 13.20 15.57 -1.71
C LYS A 220 13.78 14.16 -1.54
N ASN A 221 14.84 14.01 -0.74
CA ASN A 221 15.45 12.70 -0.48
C ASN A 221 14.50 11.75 0.25
N ALA A 222 13.71 12.26 1.21
CA ALA A 222 12.70 11.46 1.91
C ALA A 222 11.58 10.99 0.96
N LEU A 223 11.11 11.88 0.07
CA LEU A 223 10.13 11.52 -0.97
C LEU A 223 10.71 10.50 -1.95
N LEU A 224 11.95 10.68 -2.38
CA LEU A 224 12.63 9.77 -3.30
C LEU A 224 12.79 8.38 -2.67
N ASN A 225 13.18 8.30 -1.40
CA ASN A 225 13.25 7.04 -0.67
C ASN A 225 11.88 6.37 -0.47
N LYS A 226 10.82 7.15 -0.20
CA LYS A 226 9.45 6.61 -0.15
C LYS A 226 8.99 6.09 -1.51
N ALA A 227 9.28 6.82 -2.58
CA ALA A 227 8.96 6.40 -3.95
C ALA A 227 9.74 5.14 -4.36
N LEU A 228 11.01 5.06 -3.96
CA LEU A 228 11.87 3.90 -4.23
C LEU A 228 11.46 2.67 -3.41
N GLY A 229 10.99 2.88 -2.17
CA GLY A 229 10.36 1.81 -1.38
C GLY A 229 9.06 1.32 -2.01
N LEU A 230 8.20 2.22 -2.49
CA LEU A 230 6.95 1.85 -3.15
C LEU A 230 7.20 1.12 -4.47
N SER A 231 8.18 1.56 -5.27
CA SER A 231 8.54 0.89 -6.52
C SER A 231 9.11 -0.51 -6.27
N ALA A 232 9.89 -0.71 -5.20
CA ALA A 232 10.38 -2.03 -4.81
C ALA A 232 9.23 -2.99 -4.43
N VAL A 233 8.22 -2.51 -3.70
CA VAL A 233 7.01 -3.30 -3.37
C VAL A 233 6.23 -3.66 -4.64
N PHE A 234 6.08 -2.72 -5.57
CA PHE A 234 5.39 -2.95 -6.83
C PHE A 234 6.13 -3.98 -7.71
N LEU A 235 7.46 -3.88 -7.79
CA LEU A 235 8.30 -4.85 -8.48
C LEU A 235 8.15 -6.26 -7.89
N PHE A 236 8.11 -6.35 -6.55
CA PHE A 236 7.91 -7.62 -5.86
C PHE A 236 6.52 -8.22 -6.15
N LEU A 237 5.46 -7.41 -6.16
CA LEU A 237 4.11 -7.82 -6.56
C LEU A 237 4.05 -8.31 -8.00
N LEU A 238 4.72 -7.63 -8.93
CA LEU A 238 4.83 -8.06 -10.32
C LEU A 238 5.57 -9.39 -10.45
N LEU A 239 6.65 -9.59 -9.69
CA LEU A 239 7.38 -10.86 -9.66
C LEU A 239 6.51 -12.00 -9.13
N LEU A 240 5.74 -11.76 -8.07
CA LEU A 240 4.77 -12.74 -7.56
C LEU A 240 3.69 -13.07 -8.59
N GLY A 241 3.15 -12.06 -9.27
CA GLY A 241 2.19 -12.24 -10.36
C GLY A 241 2.78 -13.07 -11.52
N TYR A 242 4.02 -12.77 -11.92
CA TYR A 242 4.71 -13.52 -12.96
C TYR A 242 4.96 -14.98 -12.56
N ALA A 243 5.41 -15.22 -11.32
CA ALA A 243 5.57 -16.57 -10.78
C ALA A 243 4.25 -17.35 -10.75
N GLY A 244 3.15 -16.68 -10.39
CA GLY A 244 1.81 -17.26 -10.42
C GLY A 244 1.37 -17.66 -11.83
N LEU A 245 1.59 -16.80 -12.83
CA LEU A 245 1.32 -17.11 -14.24
C LEU A 245 2.18 -18.27 -14.75
N PHE A 246 3.45 -18.31 -14.38
CA PHE A 246 4.36 -19.39 -14.74
C PHE A 246 3.92 -20.73 -14.14
N ALA A 247 3.57 -20.75 -12.85
CA ALA A 247 3.02 -21.94 -12.19
C ALA A 247 1.70 -22.40 -12.83
N GLY A 248 0.81 -21.45 -13.18
CA GLY A 248 -0.44 -21.74 -13.88
C GLY A 248 -0.22 -22.39 -15.24
N LYS A 249 0.74 -21.89 -16.04
CA LYS A 249 1.10 -22.51 -17.32
C LYS A 249 1.61 -23.95 -17.15
N LEU A 250 2.47 -24.19 -16.17
CA LEU A 250 2.96 -25.54 -15.87
C LEU A 250 1.84 -26.49 -15.44
N PHE A 251 0.88 -26.01 -14.65
CA PHE A 251 -0.26 -26.80 -14.21
C PHE A 251 -1.19 -27.19 -15.37
N VAL A 252 -1.52 -26.23 -16.24
CA VAL A 252 -2.33 -26.48 -17.44
C VAL A 252 -1.62 -27.47 -18.36
N GLN A 253 -0.31 -27.30 -18.58
CA GLN A 253 0.47 -28.22 -19.40
C GLN A 253 0.46 -29.64 -18.83
N LYS A 254 0.58 -29.79 -17.50
CA LYS A 254 0.49 -31.10 -16.84
C LYS A 254 -0.89 -31.74 -17.04
N GLN A 255 -1.97 -30.98 -16.94
CA GLN A 255 -3.32 -31.49 -17.21
C GLN A 255 -3.50 -31.88 -18.68
N GLN A 256 -3.00 -31.07 -19.61
CA GLN A 256 -3.09 -31.35 -21.04
C GLN A 256 -2.42 -32.69 -21.38
N LEU A 257 -1.24 -32.95 -20.83
CA LEU A 257 -0.53 -34.22 -21.00
C LEU A 257 -1.30 -35.41 -20.43
N GLN A 258 -1.98 -35.24 -19.29
CA GLN A 258 -2.83 -36.29 -18.72
C GLN A 258 -4.07 -36.55 -19.58
N PHE A 259 -4.69 -35.49 -20.11
CA PHE A 259 -5.83 -35.59 -20.99
C PHE A 259 -5.45 -36.31 -22.30
N GLU A 260 -4.34 -35.92 -22.93
CA GLU A 260 -3.83 -36.58 -24.14
C GLU A 260 -3.47 -38.05 -23.90
N ALA A 261 -2.92 -38.40 -22.73
CA ALA A 261 -2.63 -39.78 -22.36
C ALA A 261 -3.91 -40.62 -22.16
N GLN A 262 -5.02 -40.01 -21.72
CA GLN A 262 -6.29 -40.68 -21.48
C GLN A 262 -7.22 -40.69 -22.71
N ALA A 263 -7.06 -39.74 -23.64
CA ALA A 263 -7.82 -39.65 -24.88
C ALA A 263 -7.96 -40.98 -25.67
N PRO A 264 -6.90 -41.79 -25.86
CA PRO A 264 -7.05 -43.08 -26.56
C PRO A 264 -7.85 -44.11 -25.75
N ARG A 265 -7.86 -44.04 -24.42
CA ARG A 265 -8.67 -44.94 -23.57
C ARG A 265 -10.15 -44.57 -23.65
N VAL A 266 -10.47 -43.28 -23.56
CA VAL A 266 -11.85 -42.78 -23.67
C VAL A 266 -12.42 -43.12 -25.05
N LYS A 267 -11.67 -42.88 -26.14
CA LYS A 267 -12.10 -43.25 -27.50
C LYS A 267 -12.40 -44.75 -27.66
N LYS A 268 -11.68 -45.63 -26.97
CA LYS A 268 -11.97 -47.08 -26.98
C LYS A 268 -13.30 -47.39 -26.28
N ILE A 269 -13.56 -46.74 -25.14
CA ILE A 269 -14.80 -46.91 -24.39
C ILE A 269 -15.99 -46.35 -25.20
N GLU A 270 -15.86 -45.15 -25.77
CA GLU A 270 -16.88 -44.56 -26.66
C GLU A 270 -17.18 -45.46 -27.87
N ALA A 271 -16.15 -46.06 -28.48
CA ALA A 271 -16.34 -46.99 -29.58
C ALA A 271 -17.08 -48.27 -29.15
N GLN A 272 -16.79 -48.78 -27.96
CA GLN A 272 -17.51 -49.94 -27.39
C GLN A 272 -18.97 -49.60 -27.07
N ASP A 273 -19.22 -48.44 -26.48
CA ASP A 273 -20.56 -47.99 -26.12
C ASP A 273 -21.43 -47.70 -27.35
N ALA A 274 -20.82 -47.14 -28.41
CA ALA A 274 -21.47 -46.98 -29.70
C ALA A 274 -21.84 -48.32 -30.37
N LEU A 275 -21.03 -49.37 -30.17
CA LEU A 275 -21.35 -50.73 -30.64
C LEU A 275 -22.50 -51.33 -29.85
N VAL A 276 -22.50 -51.18 -28.53
CA VAL A 276 -23.60 -51.65 -27.65
C VAL A 276 -24.91 -50.96 -28.04
N THR A 277 -24.91 -49.64 -28.20
CA THR A 277 -26.08 -48.87 -28.63
C THR A 277 -26.62 -49.33 -29.99
N LYS A 278 -25.73 -49.66 -30.95
CA LYS A 278 -26.13 -50.23 -32.24
C LYS A 278 -26.75 -51.62 -32.11
N ILE A 279 -26.20 -52.47 -31.25
CA ILE A 279 -26.73 -53.81 -31.00
C ILE A 279 -28.12 -53.72 -30.36
N ASP A 280 -28.30 -52.87 -29.35
CA ASP A 280 -29.59 -52.68 -28.69
C ASP A 280 -30.65 -52.10 -29.63
N GLY A 281 -30.27 -51.19 -30.53
CA GLY A 281 -31.15 -50.67 -31.58
C GLY A 281 -31.60 -51.77 -32.57
N ILE A 282 -30.72 -52.69 -32.95
CA ILE A 282 -31.05 -53.81 -33.86
C ILE A 282 -31.99 -54.82 -33.18
N ILE A 283 -31.82 -55.06 -31.88
CA ILE A 283 -32.61 -56.04 -31.14
C ILE A 283 -34.01 -55.50 -30.81
N SER A 284 -34.15 -54.20 -30.57
CA SER A 284 -35.42 -53.61 -30.13
C SER A 284 -36.38 -53.23 -31.25
N GLU A 285 -35.90 -53.02 -32.49
CA GLU A 285 -36.78 -52.49 -33.56
C GLU A 285 -37.38 -53.53 -34.52
N ASN A 286 -36.93 -54.78 -34.64
CA ASN A 286 -37.45 -55.69 -35.69
C ASN A 286 -38.58 -56.65 -35.22
N PHE A 287 -39.76 -56.54 -35.83
CA PHE A 287 -40.77 -57.61 -35.81
C PHE A 287 -40.23 -58.84 -36.55
N ARG A 288 -40.41 -60.04 -36.01
CA ARG A 288 -39.83 -61.25 -36.61
C ARG A 288 -40.57 -61.57 -37.93
N PRO A 289 -39.88 -61.71 -39.07
CA PRO A 289 -40.52 -62.02 -40.35
C PRO A 289 -41.43 -63.25 -40.31
N PHE A 290 -41.10 -64.23 -39.46
CA PHE A 290 -41.90 -65.45 -39.27
C PHE A 290 -43.20 -65.19 -38.49
N GLU A 291 -43.21 -64.26 -37.53
CA GLU A 291 -44.42 -63.89 -36.77
C GLU A 291 -45.41 -63.15 -37.66
N LEU A 292 -44.91 -62.25 -38.53
CA LEU A 292 -45.75 -61.55 -39.51
C LEU A 292 -46.40 -62.51 -40.51
N LEU A 293 -45.67 -63.56 -40.94
CA LEU A 293 -46.22 -64.60 -41.81
C LEU A 293 -47.25 -65.49 -41.11
N GLU A 294 -47.11 -65.69 -39.80
CA GLU A 294 -48.09 -66.44 -39.02
C GLU A 294 -49.44 -65.70 -38.99
N VAL A 295 -49.43 -64.38 -38.71
CA VAL A 295 -50.64 -63.55 -38.70
C VAL A 295 -51.36 -63.59 -40.06
N LEU A 296 -50.61 -63.48 -41.16
CA LEU A 296 -51.19 -63.51 -42.52
C LEU A 296 -51.84 -64.86 -42.86
N ASN A 297 -51.31 -65.96 -42.32
CA ASN A 297 -51.82 -67.30 -42.57
C ASN A 297 -53.09 -67.62 -41.77
N GLN A 298 -53.33 -66.99 -40.62
CA GLN A 298 -54.53 -67.25 -39.81
C GLN A 298 -55.84 -66.99 -40.57
N ASP A 299 -55.89 -65.90 -41.36
CA ASP A 299 -57.10 -65.48 -42.08
C ASP A 299 -57.18 -66.02 -43.53
N ARG A 300 -56.22 -66.85 -43.96
CA ARG A 300 -56.11 -67.34 -45.33
C ARG A 300 -57.15 -68.42 -45.65
N PRO A 301 -57.99 -68.27 -46.69
CA PRO A 301 -58.88 -69.34 -47.13
C PRO A 301 -58.08 -70.49 -47.75
N THR A 302 -58.58 -71.73 -47.59
CA THR A 302 -57.91 -72.96 -48.06
C THR A 302 -57.75 -73.04 -49.58
N THR A 303 -58.49 -72.24 -50.35
CA THR A 303 -58.42 -72.17 -51.81
C THR A 303 -57.39 -71.17 -52.35
N LEU A 304 -56.74 -70.40 -51.47
CA LEU A 304 -55.75 -69.36 -51.81
C LEU A 304 -54.34 -69.79 -51.39
N TYR A 305 -53.37 -69.65 -52.29
CA TYR A 305 -51.97 -70.05 -52.06
C TYR A 305 -51.02 -68.86 -52.17
N PHE A 306 -50.01 -68.81 -51.30
CA PHE A 306 -48.89 -67.88 -51.43
C PHE A 306 -47.76 -68.55 -52.20
N LEU A 307 -47.18 -67.83 -53.15
CA LEU A 307 -46.02 -68.23 -53.92
C LEU A 307 -44.74 -67.68 -53.30
N SER A 308 -44.77 -66.42 -52.85
CA SER A 308 -43.65 -65.78 -52.15
C SER A 308 -44.15 -64.70 -51.21
N SER A 309 -43.35 -64.45 -50.18
CA SER A 309 -43.53 -63.33 -49.26
C SER A 309 -42.20 -62.63 -49.07
N THR A 310 -42.15 -61.33 -49.36
CA THR A 310 -40.96 -60.51 -49.21
C THR A 310 -41.25 -59.43 -48.18
N LEU A 311 -40.41 -59.35 -47.14
CA LEU A 311 -40.46 -58.23 -46.20
C LEU A 311 -39.68 -57.07 -46.82
N GLU A 312 -40.39 -56.06 -47.33
CA GLU A 312 -39.75 -54.87 -47.92
C GLU A 312 -39.20 -53.96 -46.84
N ASN A 313 -39.98 -53.77 -45.78
CA ASN A 313 -39.66 -52.95 -44.62
C ASN A 313 -40.18 -53.66 -43.36
N ASN A 314 -39.74 -53.20 -42.19
CA ASN A 314 -40.06 -53.79 -40.89
C ASN A 314 -41.56 -53.97 -40.56
N HIS A 315 -42.44 -53.33 -41.33
CA HIS A 315 -43.90 -53.40 -41.19
C HIS A 315 -44.64 -53.64 -42.52
N ARG A 316 -43.94 -53.86 -43.65
CA ARG A 316 -44.58 -54.04 -44.96
C ARG A 316 -44.17 -55.36 -45.58
N VAL A 317 -45.14 -56.23 -45.79
CA VAL A 317 -44.95 -57.52 -46.46
C VAL A 317 -45.63 -57.47 -47.82
N GLU A 318 -44.86 -57.77 -48.86
CA GLU A 318 -45.37 -58.07 -50.19
C GLU A 318 -45.66 -59.56 -50.28
N ILE A 319 -46.88 -59.90 -50.68
CA ILE A 319 -47.34 -61.28 -50.87
C ILE A 319 -47.73 -61.45 -52.33
N VAL A 320 -47.12 -62.44 -52.97
CA VAL A 320 -47.53 -62.90 -54.30
C VAL A 320 -48.29 -64.19 -54.13
N GLY A 321 -49.53 -64.24 -54.62
CA GLY A 321 -50.41 -65.40 -54.42
C GLY A 321 -51.30 -65.74 -55.61
N VAL A 322 -51.95 -66.89 -55.54
CA VAL A 322 -52.88 -67.40 -56.56
C VAL A 322 -54.19 -67.83 -55.90
N ALA A 323 -55.32 -67.43 -56.49
CA ALA A 323 -56.68 -67.78 -56.06
C ALA A 323 -57.52 -68.28 -57.24
N GLN A 324 -58.68 -68.89 -56.96
CA GLN A 324 -59.57 -69.42 -58.02
C GLN A 324 -60.38 -68.33 -58.72
N ASN A 325 -60.71 -67.26 -58.00
CA ASN A 325 -61.46 -66.12 -58.53
C ASN A 325 -61.08 -64.82 -57.81
N ILE A 326 -61.40 -63.68 -58.42
CA ILE A 326 -61.10 -62.36 -57.87
C ILE A 326 -61.90 -62.02 -56.60
N ASN A 327 -63.08 -62.63 -56.45
CA ASN A 327 -63.93 -62.42 -55.28
C ASN A 327 -63.28 -62.99 -54.01
N GLU A 328 -62.56 -64.10 -54.11
CA GLU A 328 -61.79 -64.69 -53.01
C GLU A 328 -60.63 -63.80 -52.56
N VAL A 329 -59.92 -63.17 -53.50
CA VAL A 329 -58.82 -62.23 -53.19
C VAL A 329 -59.37 -61.00 -52.48
N ASN A 330 -60.47 -60.44 -52.95
CA ASN A 330 -61.13 -59.29 -52.31
C ASN A 330 -61.70 -59.65 -50.93
N ALA A 331 -62.27 -60.84 -50.77
CA ALA A 331 -62.76 -61.34 -49.47
C ALA A 331 -61.61 -61.59 -48.49
N TYR A 332 -60.46 -62.07 -48.96
CA TYR A 332 -59.26 -62.21 -48.14
C TYR A 332 -58.71 -60.85 -47.71
N ARG A 333 -58.58 -59.89 -48.63
CA ARG A 333 -58.20 -58.50 -48.31
C ARG A 333 -59.12 -57.88 -47.25
N GLN A 334 -60.43 -58.10 -47.36
CA GLN A 334 -61.39 -57.54 -46.41
C GLN A 334 -61.26 -58.16 -45.01
N ARG A 335 -60.95 -59.46 -44.92
CA ARG A 335 -60.68 -60.14 -43.65
C ARG A 335 -59.41 -59.61 -43.00
N LEU A 336 -58.34 -59.43 -43.78
CA LEU A 336 -57.10 -58.81 -43.30
C LEU A 336 -57.34 -57.38 -42.77
N LEU A 337 -58.16 -56.57 -43.44
CA LEU A 337 -58.51 -55.23 -42.94
C LEU A 337 -59.36 -55.24 -41.65
N THR A 338 -59.98 -56.37 -41.33
CA THR A 338 -60.77 -56.55 -40.10
C THR A 338 -59.89 -57.03 -38.94
N SER A 339 -58.69 -57.56 -39.21
CA SER A 339 -57.76 -57.98 -38.16
C SER A 339 -57.21 -56.78 -37.40
N LYS A 340 -56.95 -56.96 -36.10
CA LYS A 340 -56.51 -55.84 -35.24
C LYS A 340 -55.08 -55.39 -35.56
N ASP A 341 -54.27 -56.28 -36.12
CA ASP A 341 -52.81 -56.12 -36.25
C ASP A 341 -52.39 -55.43 -37.56
N LEU A 342 -53.34 -55.20 -38.48
CA LEU A 342 -53.07 -54.62 -39.79
C LEU A 342 -53.55 -53.17 -39.91
N SER A 343 -52.73 -52.33 -40.55
CA SER A 343 -53.02 -50.93 -40.83
C SER A 343 -53.59 -50.73 -42.23
N SER A 344 -53.07 -51.44 -43.24
CA SER A 344 -53.65 -51.47 -44.59
C SER A 344 -53.30 -52.75 -45.36
N ALA A 345 -54.14 -53.08 -46.34
CA ALA A 345 -53.91 -54.17 -47.29
C ALA A 345 -54.28 -53.67 -48.70
N GLU A 346 -53.27 -53.46 -49.54
CA GLU A 346 -53.38 -52.88 -50.88
C GLU A 346 -53.14 -53.93 -51.95
N LEU A 347 -54.07 -54.03 -52.90
CA LEU A 347 -53.99 -54.97 -54.01
C LEU A 347 -53.51 -54.19 -55.24
N ASP A 348 -52.34 -54.53 -55.77
CA ASP A 348 -51.72 -53.78 -56.87
C ASP A 348 -51.98 -54.45 -58.23
N ARG A 349 -51.51 -55.69 -58.38
CA ARG A 349 -51.64 -56.46 -59.62
C ARG A 349 -52.57 -57.64 -59.45
N VAL A 350 -53.46 -57.81 -60.43
CA VAL A 350 -54.40 -58.93 -60.53
C VAL A 350 -54.44 -59.37 -61.99
N GLU A 351 -53.96 -60.58 -62.25
CA GLU A 351 -53.95 -61.17 -63.59
C GLU A 351 -54.82 -62.42 -63.58
N SER A 352 -55.82 -62.48 -64.48
CA SER A 352 -56.72 -63.63 -64.61
C SER A 352 -56.40 -64.40 -65.88
N ALA A 353 -55.91 -65.63 -65.73
CA ALA A 353 -55.57 -66.52 -66.84
C ALA A 353 -56.08 -67.95 -66.56
N MET A 354 -56.73 -68.57 -67.55
CA MET A 354 -57.18 -69.98 -67.52
C MET A 354 -57.94 -70.39 -66.24
N GLY A 355 -58.83 -69.52 -65.74
CA GLY A 355 -59.67 -69.81 -64.57
C GLY A 355 -58.98 -69.72 -63.21
N LYS A 356 -57.78 -69.11 -63.13
CA LYS A 356 -57.10 -68.74 -61.88
C LYS A 356 -56.65 -67.28 -61.92
N VAL A 357 -56.51 -66.68 -60.73
CA VAL A 357 -56.12 -65.29 -60.55
C VAL A 357 -54.83 -65.21 -59.76
N THR A 358 -53.78 -64.65 -60.36
CA THR A 358 -52.53 -64.31 -59.67
C THR A 358 -52.62 -62.88 -59.15
N PHE A 359 -52.21 -62.64 -57.92
CA PHE A 359 -52.30 -61.32 -57.30
C PHE A 359 -51.06 -60.93 -56.49
N ASN A 360 -50.80 -59.63 -56.43
CA ASN A 360 -49.83 -59.03 -55.52
C ASN A 360 -50.56 -58.20 -54.46
N LEU A 361 -50.31 -58.53 -53.20
CA LEU A 361 -50.91 -57.87 -52.04
C LEU A 361 -49.79 -57.29 -51.16
N TYR A 362 -49.85 -55.98 -50.94
CA TYR A 362 -49.00 -55.29 -49.98
C TYR A 362 -49.75 -55.12 -48.68
N VAL A 363 -49.20 -55.67 -47.61
CA VAL A 363 -49.80 -55.64 -46.29
C VAL A 363 -48.92 -54.83 -45.34
N ASN A 364 -49.50 -53.79 -44.75
CA ASN A 364 -48.84 -52.97 -43.73
C ASN A 364 -49.36 -53.35 -42.34
N PHE A 365 -48.46 -53.66 -41.43
CA PHE A 365 -48.75 -53.94 -40.03
C PHE A 365 -48.79 -52.63 -39.24
N LYS A 366 -49.56 -52.60 -38.15
CA LYS A 366 -49.50 -51.49 -37.19
C LYS A 366 -48.18 -51.58 -36.40
N LYS A 367 -47.64 -50.41 -36.06
CA LYS A 367 -46.48 -50.30 -35.17
C LYS A 367 -46.79 -50.82 -33.77
#